data_AF-A0AA96LK84-F1
#
_entry.id   AF-A0AA96LK84-F1
#
_cell.length_a   1.000
_cell.length_b   1.000
_cell.length_c   1.000
_cell.angle_alpha   90.00
_cell.angle_beta   90.00
_cell.angle_gamma   90.00
#
_symmetry.space_group_name_H-M   'P 1'
#
loop_
_entity.id
_entity.type
_entity.pdbx_description
1 polymer ?
#
loop_
_entity_poly.entity_id
_entity_poly.type
_entity_poly.pdbx_seq_one_letter_code
_entity_poly.pdbx_strand_id
1 'polypeptide(L)'
;MSDRLSIQTNRAGNMNPSEFIKLAQRLKEEHVQMREQLSEIRTMAAALYVLDDCSIGMCRLIDLQDRILSLVEELEQHSEWEEQELFPNLQSYLHPTMAISVSRSVHVLEQDHDLAKKVVQSYVNGVNAMSVPIDMDFVHVMASELLTACLILLKHFTLEEELVYPLMDRIVEQIS
;
A
#
# COMPACT_ATOMS: atom_id res chain seq x y z
N MET A 1 -5.15 21.80 -30.58
CA MET A 1 -4.31 21.00 -29.66
C MET A 1 -5.00 20.83 -28.30
N SER A 2 -6.22 20.28 -28.25
CA SER A 2 -6.96 20.11 -26.98
C SER A 2 -7.63 18.75 -26.79
N ASP A 3 -7.37 17.77 -27.64
CA ASP A 3 -8.15 16.53 -27.70
C ASP A 3 -7.43 15.27 -27.18
N ARG A 4 -6.30 15.43 -26.47
CA ARG A 4 -5.57 14.29 -25.88
C ARG A 4 -5.87 14.06 -24.39
N LEU A 5 -6.80 14.85 -23.83
CA LEU A 5 -7.18 14.84 -22.41
C LEU A 5 -8.67 14.55 -22.21
N SER A 6 -9.40 14.19 -23.28
CA SER A 6 -10.85 14.04 -23.27
C SER A 6 -11.28 12.70 -22.67
N ILE A 7 -11.87 12.74 -21.47
CA ILE A 7 -12.67 11.65 -20.90
C ILE A 7 -13.85 11.37 -21.84
N GLN A 8 -14.02 10.12 -22.27
CA GLN A 8 -15.19 9.75 -23.06
C GLN A 8 -16.37 9.54 -22.12
N THR A 9 -17.30 10.48 -22.10
CA THR A 9 -18.65 10.29 -21.57
C THR A 9 -19.50 9.46 -22.55
N ASN A 10 -19.01 8.29 -22.97
CA ASN A 10 -19.84 7.37 -23.73
C ASN A 10 -20.75 6.62 -22.75
N ARG A 11 -21.91 7.22 -22.47
CA ARG A 11 -22.99 6.78 -21.56
C ARG A 11 -23.59 5.38 -21.85
N ALA A 12 -22.98 4.56 -22.70
CA ALA A 12 -23.53 3.31 -23.17
C ALA A 12 -22.75 2.11 -22.62
N GLY A 13 -22.82 1.91 -21.31
CA GLY A 13 -22.33 0.66 -20.68
C GLY A 13 -21.98 0.73 -19.19
N ASN A 14 -21.86 1.94 -18.61
CA ASN A 14 -21.11 2.12 -17.38
C ASN A 14 -21.86 1.75 -16.09
N MET A 15 -21.09 1.20 -15.16
CA MET A 15 -21.35 1.11 -13.71
C MET A 15 -22.15 2.32 -13.19
N ASN A 16 -23.06 2.08 -12.24
CA ASN A 16 -23.88 3.13 -11.67
C ASN A 16 -22.98 4.21 -11.04
N PRO A 17 -23.18 5.53 -11.30
CA PRO A 17 -22.39 6.58 -10.68
C PRO A 17 -22.22 6.46 -9.17
N SER A 18 -23.27 5.98 -8.48
CA SER A 18 -23.23 5.72 -7.03
C SER A 18 -22.33 4.55 -6.63
N GLU A 19 -22.09 3.58 -7.51
CA GLU A 19 -21.16 2.47 -7.29
C GLU A 19 -19.72 2.97 -7.44
N PHE A 20 -19.42 3.77 -8.46
CA PHE A 20 -18.09 4.35 -8.63
C PHE A 20 -17.68 5.25 -7.46
N ILE A 21 -18.61 6.08 -6.96
CA ILE A 21 -18.37 6.91 -5.77
C ILE A 21 -18.02 6.04 -4.55
N LYS A 22 -18.66 4.88 -4.38
CA LYS A 22 -18.35 3.95 -3.29
C LYS A 22 -16.96 3.32 -3.45
N LEU A 23 -16.56 2.95 -4.67
CA LEU A 23 -15.20 2.46 -4.94
C LEU A 23 -14.16 3.53 -4.57
N ALA A 24 -14.42 4.78 -4.97
CA ALA A 24 -13.54 5.90 -4.68
C ALA A 24 -13.42 6.21 -3.18
N GLN A 25 -14.51 6.07 -2.44
CA GLN A 25 -14.52 6.21 -0.97
C GLN A 25 -13.75 5.07 -0.30
N ARG A 26 -14.02 3.83 -0.70
CA ARG A 26 -13.35 2.63 -0.17
C ARG A 26 -11.83 2.73 -0.31
N LEU A 27 -11.33 3.09 -1.49
CA LEU A 27 -9.89 3.27 -1.73
C LEU A 27 -9.26 4.24 -0.71
N LYS A 28 -9.88 5.42 -0.54
CA LYS A 28 -9.37 6.46 0.37
C LYS A 28 -9.42 6.00 1.83
N GLU A 29 -10.49 5.32 2.24
CA GLU A 29 -10.66 4.82 3.61
C GLU A 29 -9.62 3.73 3.93
N GLU A 30 -9.45 2.74 3.04
CA GLU A 30 -8.47 1.66 3.21
C GLU A 30 -7.03 2.20 3.25
N HIS A 31 -6.69 3.16 2.38
CA HIS A 31 -5.38 3.82 2.41
C HIS A 31 -5.12 4.56 3.73
N VAL A 32 -6.11 5.29 4.24
CA VAL A 32 -5.97 6.00 5.53
C VAL A 32 -5.71 5.00 6.65
N GLN A 33 -6.49 3.92 6.73
CA GLN A 33 -6.32 2.86 7.73
C GLN A 33 -4.93 2.22 7.64
N MET A 34 -4.51 1.78 6.45
CA MET A 34 -3.21 1.12 6.27
C MET A 34 -2.05 2.06 6.57
N ARG A 35 -2.16 3.35 6.25
CA ARG A 35 -1.15 4.37 6.60
C ARG A 35 -1.04 4.58 8.11
N GLU A 36 -2.16 4.56 8.83
CA GLU A 36 -2.15 4.65 10.29
C GLU A 36 -1.45 3.43 10.91
N GLN A 37 -1.81 2.22 10.49
CA GLN A 37 -1.13 0.98 10.91
C GLN A 37 0.38 1.03 10.61
N LEU A 38 0.76 1.46 9.41
CA LEU A 38 2.14 1.60 9.00
C LEU A 38 2.91 2.61 9.87
N SER A 39 2.26 3.71 10.24
CA SER A 39 2.83 4.73 11.13
C SER A 39 3.07 4.19 12.55
N GLU A 40 2.13 3.39 13.07
CA GLU A 40 2.30 2.71 14.36
C GLU A 40 3.48 1.73 14.33
N ILE A 41 3.53 0.86 13.32
CA ILE A 41 4.62 -0.11 13.11
C ILE A 41 5.96 0.61 13.04
N ARG A 42 6.04 1.68 12.24
CA ARG A 42 7.28 2.48 12.09
C ARG A 42 7.70 3.10 13.41
N THR A 43 6.76 3.62 14.20
CA THR A 43 7.04 4.23 15.51
C THR A 43 7.57 3.18 16.50
N MET A 44 6.94 2.00 16.54
CA MET A 44 7.38 0.88 17.37
C MET A 44 8.76 0.37 16.95
N ALA A 45 9.01 0.22 15.65
CA ALA A 45 10.29 -0.21 15.11
C ALA A 45 11.41 0.81 15.43
N ALA A 46 11.14 2.10 15.29
CA ALA A 46 12.10 3.15 15.64
C ALA A 46 12.44 3.16 17.14
N ALA A 47 11.49 2.85 18.00
CA ALA A 47 11.71 2.76 19.45
C ALA A 47 12.69 1.64 19.85
N LEU A 48 12.93 0.64 18.99
CA LEU A 48 13.90 -0.42 19.25
C LEU A 48 15.34 0.09 19.35
N TYR A 49 15.68 1.20 18.69
CA TYR A 49 17.04 1.77 18.71
C TYR A 49 17.42 2.47 20.01
N VAL A 50 16.45 2.73 20.89
CA VAL A 50 16.67 3.38 22.19
C VAL A 50 16.43 2.42 23.35
N LEU A 51 16.28 1.12 23.07
CA LEU A 51 16.16 0.10 24.10
C LEU A 51 17.53 -0.30 24.66
N ASP A 52 17.59 -0.45 25.97
CA ASP A 52 18.78 -0.96 26.68
C ASP A 52 18.61 -2.44 27.11
N ASP A 53 17.42 -3.03 26.93
CA ASP A 53 17.07 -4.39 27.36
C ASP A 53 16.68 -5.28 26.17
N CYS A 54 17.52 -6.27 25.88
CA CYS A 54 17.29 -7.25 24.83
C CYS A 54 16.02 -8.10 25.03
N SER A 55 15.60 -8.35 26.26
CA SER A 55 14.38 -9.12 26.55
C SER A 55 13.13 -8.36 26.12
N ILE A 56 13.13 -7.04 26.35
CA ILE A 56 12.07 -6.14 25.86
C ILE A 56 12.13 -6.08 24.33
N GLY A 57 13.33 -5.95 23.75
CA GLY A 57 13.53 -5.98 22.31
C GLY A 57 12.93 -7.23 21.66
N MET A 58 13.18 -8.41 22.23
CA MET A 58 12.65 -9.68 21.76
C MET A 58 11.11 -9.69 21.72
N CYS A 59 10.45 -9.31 22.82
CA CYS A 59 8.98 -9.23 22.85
C CYS A 59 8.44 -8.26 21.80
N ARG A 60 9.12 -7.11 21.62
CA ARG A 60 8.71 -6.11 20.63
C ARG A 60 8.89 -6.59 19.19
N LEU A 61 9.92 -7.38 18.89
CA LEU A 61 10.07 -7.98 17.57
C LEU A 61 8.94 -8.96 17.25
N ILE A 62 8.49 -9.75 18.23
CA ILE A 62 7.34 -10.65 18.05
C ILE A 62 6.05 -9.85 17.85
N ASP A 63 5.80 -8.83 18.69
CA ASP A 63 4.63 -7.94 18.55
C ASP A 63 4.58 -7.27 17.17
N LEU A 64 5.74 -6.83 16.66
CA LEU A 64 5.88 -6.18 15.36
C LEU A 64 5.68 -7.16 14.20
N GLN A 65 6.07 -8.43 14.36
CA GLN A 65 5.81 -9.50 13.40
C GLN A 65 4.32 -9.69 13.15
N ASP A 66 3.51 -9.81 14.20
CA ASP A 66 2.06 -9.98 14.06
C ASP A 66 1.42 -8.78 13.35
N ARG A 67 1.85 -7.56 13.70
CA ARG A 67 1.33 -6.31 13.11
C ARG A 67 1.65 -6.17 11.64
N ILE A 68 2.91 -6.43 11.25
CA ILE A 68 3.30 -6.28 9.84
C ILE A 68 2.70 -7.39 8.97
N LEU A 69 2.51 -8.60 9.51
CA LEU A 69 1.83 -9.68 8.80
C LEU A 69 0.34 -9.33 8.57
N SER A 70 -0.35 -8.77 9.56
CA SER A 70 -1.73 -8.29 9.40
C SER A 70 -1.82 -7.22 8.32
N LEU A 71 -0.92 -6.22 8.33
CA LEU A 71 -0.92 -5.16 7.32
C LEU A 71 -0.63 -5.72 5.91
N VAL A 72 0.29 -6.67 5.77
CA VAL A 72 0.57 -7.29 4.46
C VAL A 72 -0.62 -8.10 3.97
N GLU A 73 -1.33 -8.81 4.84
CA GLU A 73 -2.56 -9.51 4.46
C GLU A 73 -3.67 -8.54 4.01
N GLU A 74 -3.87 -7.44 4.73
CA GLU A 74 -4.80 -6.37 4.33
C GLU A 74 -4.41 -5.76 2.98
N LEU A 75 -3.11 -5.54 2.76
CA LEU A 75 -2.58 -5.00 1.51
C LEU A 75 -2.78 -5.97 0.32
N GLU A 76 -2.64 -7.29 0.52
CA GLU A 76 -2.96 -8.27 -0.53
C GLU A 76 -4.43 -8.21 -0.93
N GLN A 77 -5.32 -8.19 0.05
CA GLN A 77 -6.76 -8.11 -0.20
C GLN A 77 -7.13 -6.79 -0.89
N HIS A 78 -6.43 -5.70 -0.54
CA HIS A 78 -6.56 -4.41 -1.18
C HIS A 78 -6.15 -4.48 -2.65
N SER A 79 -4.92 -4.92 -2.95
CA SER A 79 -4.41 -5.00 -4.33
C SER A 79 -5.26 -5.94 -5.20
N GLU A 80 -5.70 -7.08 -4.67
CA GLU A 80 -6.61 -7.98 -5.40
C GLU A 80 -7.95 -7.30 -5.75
N TRP A 81 -8.52 -6.55 -4.80
CA TRP A 81 -9.73 -5.78 -5.05
C TRP A 81 -9.49 -4.67 -6.08
N GLU A 82 -8.35 -3.99 -6.04
CA GLU A 82 -8.04 -2.94 -7.01
C GLU A 82 -7.94 -3.50 -8.44
N GLU A 83 -7.27 -4.63 -8.62
CA GLU A 83 -7.13 -5.31 -9.90
C GLU A 83 -8.47 -5.81 -10.46
N GLN A 84 -9.34 -6.34 -9.59
CA GLN A 84 -10.60 -6.97 -10.00
C GLN A 84 -11.73 -5.95 -10.21
N GLU A 85 -11.75 -4.89 -9.41
CA GLU A 85 -12.86 -3.96 -9.34
C GLU A 85 -12.43 -2.53 -9.68
N LEU A 86 -11.47 -1.95 -8.96
CA LEU A 86 -11.17 -0.52 -9.08
C LEU A 86 -10.62 -0.16 -10.47
N PHE A 87 -9.52 -0.79 -10.89
CA PHE A 87 -8.84 -0.45 -12.13
C PHE A 87 -9.67 -0.74 -13.39
N PRO A 88 -10.40 -1.87 -13.50
CA PRO A 88 -11.29 -2.10 -14.63
C PRO A 88 -12.37 -1.00 -14.74
N ASN A 89 -12.97 -0.62 -13.62
CA ASN A 89 -13.98 0.43 -13.61
C ASN A 89 -13.37 1.80 -13.92
N LEU A 90 -12.22 2.14 -13.35
CA LEU A 90 -11.48 3.36 -13.66
C LEU A 90 -11.17 3.45 -15.17
N GLN A 91 -10.66 2.38 -15.77
CA GLN A 91 -10.32 2.33 -17.19
C GLN A 91 -11.53 2.53 -18.10
N SER A 92 -12.72 2.06 -17.69
CA SER A 92 -13.96 2.25 -18.46
C SER A 92 -14.37 3.72 -18.64
N TYR A 93 -13.96 4.60 -17.72
CA TYR A 93 -14.19 6.04 -17.81
C TYR A 93 -13.05 6.79 -18.53
N LEU A 94 -11.89 6.17 -18.73
CA LEU A 94 -10.73 6.84 -19.32
C LEU A 94 -10.69 6.68 -20.84
N HIS A 95 -10.10 7.67 -21.52
CA HIS A 95 -9.74 7.50 -22.92
C HIS A 95 -8.75 6.33 -23.08
N PRO A 96 -8.84 5.49 -24.13
CA PRO A 96 -7.97 4.31 -24.27
C PRO A 96 -6.48 4.58 -24.13
N THR A 97 -5.99 5.71 -24.67
CA THR A 97 -4.58 6.12 -24.51
C THR A 97 -4.19 6.40 -23.05
N MET A 98 -5.09 7.02 -22.28
CA MET A 98 -4.87 7.25 -20.85
C MET A 98 -4.99 5.95 -20.05
N ALA A 99 -5.97 5.10 -20.36
CA ALA A 99 -6.15 3.80 -19.72
C ALA A 99 -4.88 2.93 -19.85
N ILE A 100 -4.27 2.87 -21.04
CA ILE A 100 -3.00 2.16 -21.26
C ILE A 100 -1.85 2.77 -20.44
N SER A 101 -1.78 4.10 -20.37
CA SER A 101 -0.73 4.78 -19.59
C SER A 101 -0.87 4.49 -18.10
N VAL A 102 -2.09 4.55 -17.56
CA VAL A 102 -2.38 4.28 -16.15
C VAL A 102 -2.07 2.83 -15.82
N SER A 103 -2.55 1.88 -16.63
CA SER A 103 -2.24 0.46 -16.46
C SER A 103 -0.74 0.17 -16.43
N ARG A 104 0.05 0.84 -17.28
CA ARG A 104 1.51 0.71 -17.24
C ARG A 104 2.11 1.27 -15.95
N SER A 105 1.64 2.44 -15.49
CA SER A 105 2.13 3.04 -14.25
C SER A 105 1.80 2.17 -13.04
N VAL A 106 0.57 1.65 -12.95
CA VAL A 106 0.14 0.70 -11.90
C VAL A 106 1.03 -0.53 -11.90
N HIS A 107 1.30 -1.14 -13.06
CA HIS A 107 2.21 -2.29 -13.14
C HIS A 107 3.64 -2.01 -12.63
N VAL A 108 4.12 -0.76 -12.73
CA VAL A 108 5.40 -0.36 -12.14
C VAL A 108 5.29 -0.22 -10.62
N LEU A 109 4.15 0.26 -10.10
CA LEU A 109 3.91 0.38 -8.66
C LEU A 109 3.83 -0.99 -7.96
N GLU A 110 3.32 -2.01 -8.64
CA GLU A 110 3.33 -3.40 -8.13
C GLU A 110 4.74 -3.92 -7.84
N GLN A 111 5.78 -3.37 -8.49
CA GLN A 111 7.16 -3.73 -8.18
C GLN A 111 7.60 -3.23 -6.81
N ASP A 112 7.13 -2.05 -6.39
CA ASP A 112 7.37 -1.53 -5.04
C ASP A 112 6.63 -2.40 -4.00
N HIS A 113 5.43 -2.86 -4.34
CA HIS A 113 4.64 -3.77 -3.50
C HIS A 113 5.36 -5.12 -3.29
N ASP A 114 5.80 -5.77 -4.37
CA ASP A 114 6.60 -7.01 -4.31
C ASP A 114 7.90 -6.85 -3.53
N LEU A 115 8.53 -5.68 -3.63
CA LEU A 115 9.75 -5.38 -2.89
C LEU A 115 9.47 -5.26 -1.40
N ALA A 116 8.40 -4.56 -1.00
CA ALA A 116 8.00 -4.46 0.39
C ALA A 116 7.75 -5.85 1.01
N LYS A 117 7.03 -6.74 0.32
CA LYS A 117 6.78 -8.11 0.77
C LYS A 117 8.07 -8.89 1.02
N LYS A 118 9.05 -8.78 0.12
CA LYS A 118 10.35 -9.46 0.27
C LYS A 118 11.09 -8.98 1.50
N VAL A 119 11.06 -7.68 1.79
CA VAL A 119 11.69 -7.10 3.00
C VAL A 119 10.96 -7.57 4.26
N VAL A 120 9.62 -7.55 4.26
CA VAL A 120 8.83 -8.10 5.38
C VAL A 120 9.13 -9.58 5.61
N GLN A 121 9.26 -10.37 4.54
CA GLN A 121 9.59 -11.79 4.65
C GLN A 121 11.00 -12.01 5.23
N SER A 122 11.97 -11.14 4.90
CA SER A 122 13.31 -11.16 5.52
C SER A 122 13.21 -10.99 7.04
N TYR A 123 12.45 -9.98 7.47
CA TYR A 123 12.19 -9.70 8.88
C TYR A 123 11.51 -10.87 9.58
N VAL A 124 10.42 -11.40 9.00
CA VAL A 124 9.68 -12.54 9.55
C VAL A 124 10.59 -13.76 9.69
N ASN A 125 11.41 -14.05 8.68
CA ASN A 125 12.36 -15.16 8.71
C ASN A 125 13.43 -14.94 9.79
N GLY A 126 13.94 -13.72 9.93
CA GLY A 126 14.91 -13.37 10.96
C GLY A 126 14.36 -13.57 12.37
N VAL A 127 13.16 -13.07 12.65
CA VAL A 127 12.48 -13.25 13.94
C VAL A 127 12.18 -14.73 14.21
N ASN A 128 11.75 -15.50 13.22
CA ASN A 128 11.48 -16.94 13.37
C ASN A 128 12.74 -17.79 13.56
N ALA A 129 13.88 -17.37 13.00
CA ALA A 129 15.17 -18.03 13.11
C ALA A 129 15.99 -17.56 14.33
N MET A 130 15.43 -16.68 15.14
CA MET A 130 16.09 -16.07 16.29
C MET A 130 16.56 -17.13 17.31
N SER A 131 17.85 -17.06 17.68
CA SER A 131 18.45 -17.93 18.70
C SER A 131 18.72 -17.16 19.99
N VAL A 132 18.28 -17.68 21.13
CA VAL A 132 18.45 -17.05 22.45
C VAL A 132 19.80 -17.45 23.09
N PRO A 133 20.53 -16.52 23.74
CA PRO A 133 20.22 -15.11 23.92
C PRO A 133 20.46 -14.29 22.64
N ILE A 134 19.58 -13.31 22.38
CA ILE A 134 19.81 -12.30 21.36
C ILE A 134 20.66 -11.15 21.91
N ASP A 135 21.30 -10.41 21.02
CA ASP A 135 21.96 -9.15 21.32
C ASP A 135 21.22 -7.96 20.69
N MET A 136 21.65 -6.74 21.03
CA MET A 136 21.07 -5.51 20.49
C MET A 136 21.36 -5.32 19.00
N ASP A 137 22.46 -5.89 18.48
CA ASP A 137 22.79 -5.79 17.06
C ASP A 137 21.73 -6.51 16.22
N PHE A 138 21.30 -7.70 16.65
CA PHE A 138 20.18 -8.42 16.03
C PHE A 138 18.89 -7.59 16.06
N VAL A 139 18.55 -7.00 17.22
CA VAL A 139 17.36 -6.16 17.36
C VAL A 139 17.40 -4.98 16.39
N HIS A 140 18.54 -4.30 16.26
CA HIS A 140 18.72 -3.18 15.34
C HIS A 140 18.65 -3.57 13.86
N VAL A 141 19.16 -4.75 13.50
CA VAL A 141 19.06 -5.27 12.12
C VAL A 141 17.59 -5.52 11.77
N MET A 142 16.85 -6.21 12.64
CA MET A 142 15.42 -6.47 12.45
C MET A 142 14.61 -5.17 12.41
N ALA A 143 14.91 -4.20 13.28
CA ALA A 143 14.29 -2.88 13.24
C ALA A 143 14.56 -2.16 11.89
N SER A 144 15.78 -2.25 11.37
CA SER A 144 16.16 -1.65 10.10
C SER A 144 15.41 -2.25 8.91
N GLU A 145 15.23 -3.58 8.89
CA GLU A 145 14.45 -4.25 7.84
C GLU A 145 12.99 -3.76 7.87
N LEU A 146 12.38 -3.69 9.05
CA LEU A 146 11.01 -3.26 9.17
C LEU A 146 10.82 -1.78 8.80
N LEU A 147 11.74 -0.89 9.21
CA LEU A 147 11.74 0.51 8.78
C LEU A 147 11.90 0.65 7.26
N THR A 148 12.68 -0.24 6.63
CA THR A 148 12.86 -0.27 5.18
C THR A 148 11.56 -0.68 4.49
N ALA A 149 10.89 -1.74 4.96
CA ALA A 149 9.56 -2.13 4.47
C ALA A 149 8.57 -0.97 4.62
N CYS A 150 8.56 -0.30 5.77
CA CYS A 150 7.70 0.86 5.99
C CYS A 150 7.94 1.98 4.99
N LEU A 151 9.20 2.27 4.65
CA LEU A 151 9.53 3.31 3.69
C LEU A 151 9.06 2.95 2.27
N ILE A 152 9.22 1.70 1.87
CA ILE A 152 8.80 1.22 0.55
C ILE A 152 7.27 1.28 0.43
N LEU A 153 6.54 0.79 1.43
CA LEU A 153 5.07 0.86 1.44
C LEU A 153 4.56 2.30 1.44
N LEU A 154 5.20 3.19 2.21
CA LEU A 154 4.84 4.61 2.22
C LEU A 154 5.01 5.24 0.83
N LYS A 155 6.11 4.91 0.14
CA LYS A 155 6.37 5.35 -1.23
C LYS A 155 5.33 4.80 -2.19
N HIS A 156 4.99 3.53 -2.09
CA HIS A 156 3.96 2.88 -2.91
C HIS A 156 2.62 3.61 -2.79
N PHE A 157 2.08 3.75 -1.56
CA PHE A 157 0.84 4.48 -1.33
C PHE A 157 0.89 5.91 -1.87
N THR A 158 1.99 6.64 -1.66
CA THR A 158 2.09 8.03 -2.14
C THR A 158 2.04 8.11 -3.66
N LEU A 159 2.76 7.23 -4.36
CA LEU A 159 2.79 7.24 -5.83
C LEU A 159 1.46 6.80 -6.43
N GLU A 160 0.79 5.84 -5.80
CA GLU A 160 -0.55 5.41 -6.20
C GLU A 160 -1.58 6.53 -6.02
N GLU A 161 -1.59 7.18 -4.86
CA GLU A 161 -2.50 8.29 -4.58
C GLU A 161 -2.31 9.44 -5.57
N GLU A 162 -1.06 9.80 -5.87
CA GLU A 162 -0.72 10.83 -6.86
C GLU A 162 -1.19 10.47 -8.28
N LEU A 163 -1.25 9.18 -8.60
CA LEU A 163 -1.69 8.67 -9.90
C LEU A 163 -3.22 8.55 -9.98
N VAL A 164 -3.84 7.91 -8.98
CA VAL A 164 -5.22 7.41 -9.02
C VAL A 164 -6.20 8.46 -8.52
N TYR A 165 -5.91 9.17 -7.42
CA TYR A 165 -6.87 10.11 -6.83
C TYR A 165 -7.29 11.24 -7.79
N PRO A 166 -6.37 11.89 -8.53
CA PRO A 166 -6.76 12.94 -9.47
C PRO A 166 -7.68 12.43 -10.59
N LEU A 167 -7.55 11.16 -10.98
CA LEU A 167 -8.38 10.55 -12.01
C LEU A 167 -9.76 10.24 -11.45
N MET A 168 -9.83 9.64 -10.25
CA MET A 168 -11.09 9.34 -9.60
C MET A 168 -11.89 10.60 -9.27
N ASP A 169 -11.25 11.62 -8.70
CA ASP A 169 -11.93 12.86 -8.31
C ASP A 169 -12.55 13.56 -9.53
N ARG A 170 -11.83 13.58 -10.67
CA ARG A 170 -12.38 14.10 -11.94
C ARG A 170 -13.57 13.32 -12.45
N ILE A 171 -13.56 12.00 -12.31
CA ILE A 171 -14.68 11.15 -12.73
C ILE A 171 -15.87 11.40 -11.79
N VAL A 172 -15.65 11.43 -10.48
CA VAL A 172 -16.68 11.74 -9.48
C VAL A 172 -17.32 13.09 -9.74
N GLU A 173 -16.53 14.14 -10.02
CA GLU A 173 -17.02 15.48 -10.38
C GLU A 173 -17.89 15.49 -11.64
N GLN A 174 -17.66 14.58 -12.59
CA GLN A 174 -18.41 14.51 -13.85
C GLN A 174 -19.71 13.71 -13.75
N ILE A 175 -19.81 12.80 -12.78
CA ILE A 175 -20.95 11.89 -12.63
C ILE A 175 -21.84 12.23 -11.41
N SER A 176 -21.40 13.13 -10.54
CA SER A 176 -22.18 13.70 -9.42
C SER A 176 -23.06 14.85 -9.90
#